data_AF-A0A266QE60-F1
#
_entry.id   AF-A0A266QE60-F1
#
_cell.length_a   1.000
_cell.length_b   1.000
_cell.length_c   1.000
_cell.angle_alpha   90.00
_cell.angle_beta   90.00
_cell.angle_gamma   90.00
#
_symmetry.space_group_name_H-M   'P 1'
#
loop_
_entity.id
_entity.type
_entity.pdbx_description
1 polymer ?
#
loop_
_entity_poly.entity_id
_entity_poly.type
_entity_poly.pdbx_seq_one_letter_code
_entity_poly.pdbx_strand_id
1 'polypeptide(L)' 'MTTLNIGKQAFNTQDVANKVQSDILFLESRIALLQQQPNPNPMVVQTYEQMLESRQAVLGWLQQNEVQVALDKLG' A
#
# COMPACT_ATOMS: atom_id res chain seq x y z
N MET A 1 12.03 3.85 16.54
CA MET A 1 10.97 4.27 15.61
C MET A 1 11.62 4.79 14.35
N THR A 2 11.21 4.30 13.18
CA THR A 2 11.67 4.81 11.89
C THR A 2 10.68 5.85 11.41
N THR A 3 11.19 6.99 10.97
CA THR A 3 10.38 8.13 10.55
C THR A 3 10.57 8.36 9.07
N LEU A 4 9.48 8.40 8.31
CA LEU A 4 9.46 8.75 6.90
C LEU A 4 9.17 10.24 6.75
N ASN A 5 10.08 10.97 6.10
CA ASN A 5 9.86 12.38 5.79
C ASN A 5 9.22 12.52 4.41
N ILE A 6 8.01 13.07 4.35
CA ILE A 6 7.30 13.39 3.11
C ILE A 6 7.12 14.90 3.07
N GLY A 7 7.84 15.56 2.17
CA GLY A 7 7.89 17.03 2.12
C GLY A 7 8.47 17.62 3.41
N LYS A 8 7.65 18.38 4.14
CA LYS A 8 8.02 19.00 5.44
C LYS A 8 7.48 18.23 6.65
N GLN A 9 6.86 17.07 6.45
CA GLN A 9 6.20 16.33 7.51
C GLN A 9 6.89 14.98 7.76
N ALA A 10 7.11 14.70 9.04
CA ALA A 10 7.61 13.44 9.54
C ALA A 10 6.44 12.52 9.89
N PHE A 11 6.42 11.32 9.32
CA PHE A 11 5.44 10.28 9.59
C PHE A 11 6.11 9.07 10.21
N ASN A 12 5.44 8.36 11.11
CA ASN A 12 5.91 7.07 11.56
C ASN A 12 5.76 6.05 10.42
N THR A 13 6.87 5.43 10.01
CA THR A 13 6.88 4.47 8.90
C THR A 13 5.90 3.32 9.13
N GLN A 14 5.79 2.83 10.37
CA GLN A 14 4.87 1.75 10.73
C GLN A 14 3.41 2.16 10.58
N ASP A 15 3.05 3.39 10.96
CA ASP A 15 1.68 3.89 10.83
C ASP A 15 1.30 4.05 9.37
N VAL A 16 2.24 4.48 8.51
CA VAL A 16 2.05 4.55 7.07
C VAL A 16 1.89 3.16 6.47
N ALA A 17 2.76 2.20 6.84
CA ALA A 17 2.66 0.82 6.38
C ALA A 17 1.33 0.17 6.76
N ASN A 18 0.87 0.37 8.00
CA ASN A 18 -0.41 -0.15 8.47
C ASN A 18 -1.60 0.42 7.69
N LYS A 19 -1.58 1.72 7.37
CA LYS A 19 -2.61 2.35 6.53
C LYS A 19 -2.60 1.79 5.11
N VAL A 20 -1.43 1.69 4.49
CA VAL A 20 -1.30 1.14 3.13
C VAL A 20 -1.76 -0.31 3.09
N GLN A 21 -1.44 -1.11 4.12
CA GLN A 21 -1.93 -2.48 4.24
C GLN A 21 -3.46 -2.56 4.38
N SER A 22 -4.06 -1.66 5.17
CA SER A 22 -5.52 -1.56 5.29
C SER A 22 -6.18 -1.17 3.96
N ASP A 23 -5.57 -0.25 3.21
CA ASP A 23 -6.06 0.15 1.89
C ASP A 23 -6.00 -1.02 0.90
N ILE A 24 -4.93 -1.82 0.91
CA ILE A 24 -4.79 -3.04 0.09
C ILE A 24 -5.94 -4.01 0.38
N LEU A 25 -6.17 -4.34 1.65
CA LEU A 25 -7.23 -5.26 2.05
C LEU A 25 -8.63 -4.74 1.64
N PHE A 26 -8.85 -3.43 1.77
CA PHE A 26 -10.07 -2.80 1.30
C PHE A 26 -10.24 -2.97 -0.21
N LEU A 27 -9.22 -2.64 -1.01
CA LEU A 27 -9.27 -2.70 -2.47
C LEU A 27 -9.49 -4.13 -2.97
N GLU A 28 -8.79 -5.12 -2.40
CA GLU A 28 -8.98 -6.54 -2.69
C GLU A 28 -10.43 -6.98 -2.43
N SER A 29 -10.98 -6.60 -1.28
CA SER A 29 -12.38 -6.92 -0.93
C SER A 29 -13.37 -6.28 -1.91
N ARG A 30 -13.12 -5.04 -2.35
CA ARG A 30 -13.98 -4.33 -3.30
C ARG A 30 -13.91 -4.91 -4.69
N ILE A 31 -12.72 -5.25 -5.18
CA ILE A 31 -12.53 -5.90 -6.48
C ILE A 31 -13.27 -7.23 -6.50
N ALA A 32 -13.12 -8.06 -5.47
CA ALA A 32 -13.81 -9.34 -5.37
C ALA A 32 -15.34 -9.18 -5.43
N LEU A 33 -15.90 -8.19 -4.72
CA LEU A 33 -17.34 -7.90 -4.77
C LEU A 33 -17.79 -7.39 -6.14
N LEU A 34 -17.00 -6.56 -6.81
CA LEU A 34 -17.31 -6.06 -8.15
C LEU A 34 -17.32 -7.21 -9.16
N GLN A 35 -16.32 -8.09 -9.13
CA GLN A 35 -16.19 -9.22 -10.06
C GLN A 35 -17.31 -10.26 -9.90
N GLN A 36 -17.96 -10.34 -8.73
CA GLN A 36 -19.11 -11.22 -8.51
C GLN A 36 -20.42 -10.68 -9.10
N GLN A 37 -20.45 -9.43 -9.58
CA GLN A 37 -21.64 -8.87 -10.21
C GLN A 37 -21.91 -9.53 -11.57
N PRO A 38 -23.18 -9.70 -11.99
CA PRO A 38 -23.50 -10.33 -13.27
C PRO A 38 -22.96 -9.60 -14.51
N ASN A 39 -22.74 -8.28 -14.42
CA ASN A 39 -22.18 -7.46 -15.48
C ASN A 39 -21.35 -6.31 -14.86
N PRO A 40 -20.12 -6.59 -14.39
CA PRO A 40 -19.30 -5.58 -13.75
C PRO A 40 -18.88 -4.51 -14.75
N ASN A 41 -18.83 -3.25 -14.32
CA ASN A 41 -18.28 -2.19 -15.16
C ASN A 41 -16.76 -2.38 -15.27
N PRO A 42 -16.21 -2.71 -16.45
CA PRO A 42 -14.79 -3.05 -16.60
C PRO A 42 -13.89 -1.86 -16.28
N MET A 43 -14.33 -0.63 -16.54
CA MET A 43 -13.57 0.58 -16.25
C MET A 43 -13.44 0.78 -14.73
N VAL A 44 -14.49 0.46 -13.98
CA VAL A 44 -14.49 0.56 -12.51
C VAL A 44 -13.54 -0.48 -11.94
N VAL A 45 -13.67 -1.75 -12.37
CA VAL A 45 -12.77 -2.83 -11.93
C VAL A 45 -11.30 -2.49 -12.21
N GLN A 46 -11.00 -2.07 -13.44
CA GLN A 46 -9.64 -1.66 -13.83
C GLN A 46 -9.11 -0.51 -12.96
N THR A 47 -9.95 0.47 -12.63
CA THR A 47 -9.57 1.59 -11.77
C THR A 47 -9.18 1.11 -10.37
N TYR A 48 -9.96 0.19 -9.79
CA TYR A 48 -9.63 -0.41 -8.49
C TYR A 48 -8.36 -1.27 -8.54
N GLU A 49 -8.15 -2.03 -9.61
CA GLU A 49 -6.93 -2.82 -9.83
C GLU A 49 -5.67 -1.92 -9.92
N GLN A 50 -5.74 -0.80 -10.64
CA GLN A 50 -4.65 0.18 -10.71
C GLN A 50 -4.35 0.81 -9.35
N MET A 51 -5.39 1.11 -8.57
CA MET A 51 -5.21 1.59 -7.20
C MET A 51 -4.53 0.53 -6.33
N LEU A 52 -4.92 -0.74 -6.46
CA LEU A 52 -4.33 -1.85 -5.72
C LEU A 52 -2.84 -2.01 -6.03
N GLU A 53 -2.48 -2.03 -7.32
CA GLU A 53 -1.10 -2.11 -7.78
C GLU A 53 -0.25 -0.97 -7.20
N SER A 54 -0.76 0.27 -7.22
CA SER A 54 -0.08 1.42 -6.64
C SER A 54 0.18 1.25 -5.14
N ARG A 55 -0.79 0.73 -4.37
CA ARG A 55 -0.62 0.51 -2.93
C ARG A 55 0.34 -0.62 -2.63
N GLN A 56 0.30 -1.71 -3.40
CA GLN A 56 1.25 -2.81 -3.27
C GLN A 56 2.69 -2.36 -3.54
N ALA A 57 2.91 -1.53 -4.57
CA ALA A 57 4.22 -0.96 -4.87
C ALA A 57 4.74 -0.07 -3.71
N VAL A 58 3.88 0.76 -3.13
CA VAL A 58 4.23 1.59 -1.97
C VAL A 58 4.59 0.74 -0.75
N LEU A 59 3.81 -0.31 -0.46
CA LEU A 59 4.11 -1.22 0.65
C LEU A 59 5.46 -1.92 0.45
N GLY A 60 5.72 -2.42 -0.76
CA GLY A 60 7.00 -3.05 -1.08
C GLY A 60 8.18 -2.09 -0.90
N TRP A 61 8.03 -0.83 -1.31
CA TRP A 61 9.03 0.20 -1.08
C TRP A 61 9.24 0.47 0.42
N LEU A 62 8.16 0.60 1.22
CA LEU A 62 8.27 0.81 2.67
C LEU A 62 9.05 -0.32 3.35
N GLN A 63 8.74 -1.58 3.00
CA GLN A 63 9.41 -2.76 3.56
C GLN A 63 10.89 -2.83 3.19
N GLN A 64 11.26 -2.49 1.95
CA GLN A 64 12.67 -2.44 1.53
C GLN A 64 13.45 -1.37 2.30
N ASN A 65 12.84 -0.21 2.56
CA ASN A 65 13.49 0.84 3.35
C ASN A 65 13.68 0.42 4.82
N GLU A 66 12.73 -0.30 5.42
CA GLU A 66 12.91 -0.83 6.77
C GLU A 66 14.06 -1.83 6.87
N VAL A 67 14.19 -2.72 5.87
CA VAL A 67 15.31 -3.67 5.78
C VAL A 67 16.65 -2.93 5.64
N GLN A 68 16.73 -1.92 4.78
CA GLN A 68 17.97 -1.13 4.61
C GLN A 68 18.37 -0.42 5.91
N VAL A 69 17.41 0.24 6.58
CA VAL A 69 17.65 0.93 7.86
C VAL A 69 18.10 -0.04 8.96
N ALA A 70 17.64 -1.30 8.93
CA ALA A 70 18.05 -2.31 9.89
C ALA A 70 19.49 -2.81 9.62
N LEU A 71 19.86 -2.97 8.35
CA LEU A 71 21.22 -3.35 7.95
C LEU A 71 22.25 -2.27 8.29
N ASP A 72 21.92 -0.99 8.08
CA ASP A 72 22.80 0.13 8.39
C ASP A 72 23.10 0.28 9.90
N LYS A 73 22.27 -0.29 10.78
CA LYS A 73 22.46 -0.26 12.25
C LYS A 73 23.33 -1.39 12.79
N LEU A 74 23.68 -2.37 11.95
CA LEU A 74 24.46 -3.55 12.33
C LEU A 74 25.94 -3.45 11.94
N GLY A 75 26.34 -2.38 11.25
CA GLY A 75 27.74 -2.02 10.95
C GLY A 75 28.21 -0.84 11.79
#